data_AF-A0AAN6RNB3-F1
#
_entry.id   AF-A0AAN6RNB3-F1
#
_cell.length_a   1.000
_cell.length_b   1.000
_cell.length_c   1.000
_cell.angle_alpha   90.00
_cell.angle_beta   90.00
_cell.angle_gamma   90.00
#
_symmetry.space_group_name_H-M   'P 1'
#
loop_
_entity.id
_entity.type
_entity.pdbx_description
1 polymer ?
#
loop_
_entity_poly.entity_id
_entity_poly.type
_entity_poly.pdbx_seq_one_letter_code
_entity_poly.pdbx_strand_id
1 'polypeptide(L)'
;MRASLFASLFLTAVATVTAASHKNGPCTGKDGVQGVCISTKSCTNAGGAYIANQCPGLPDDIKCCTKPSCQKAAQKGDCRFVDKCGSGKTTLAGLCPGPDSFKCCVPKTGSTPPKPKPTLNLGQKILKKAQEQKGVPYHWAGGSCKGKTGGGFDCSGLVSWAVCQVTGRDLFKEGLRVTRSMYCASEKKLKYKKVPFSKRRAGDAVFFGGKCDCKNNPGGIHHVGLMLDDGYNMFNALKTGTKIRKDNFKNWSEKACPYVIRF
;
A
#
# COMPACT_ATOMS: atom_id res chain seq x y z
N MET A 1 -76.16 13.60 -9.54
CA MET A 1 -75.16 12.52 -9.38
C MET A 1 -73.88 13.14 -8.80
N ARG A 2 -73.54 12.84 -7.55
CA ARG A 2 -72.23 13.14 -6.96
C ARG A 2 -71.77 11.85 -6.28
N ALA A 3 -70.81 11.16 -6.87
CA ALA A 3 -70.23 9.94 -6.35
C ALA A 3 -69.06 10.32 -5.42
N SER A 4 -69.16 9.96 -4.15
CA SER A 4 -68.08 10.09 -3.17
C SER A 4 -67.18 8.86 -3.25
N LEU A 5 -65.91 9.04 -3.63
CA LEU A 5 -64.89 8.02 -3.50
C LEU A 5 -64.32 8.03 -2.07
N PHE A 6 -64.53 6.94 -1.33
CA PHE A 6 -63.80 6.64 -0.10
C PHE A 6 -62.51 5.89 -0.45
N ALA A 7 -61.35 6.54 -0.26
CA ALA A 7 -60.05 5.88 -0.35
C ALA A 7 -59.74 5.18 0.98
N SER A 8 -59.76 3.84 0.99
CA SER A 8 -59.36 3.03 2.13
C SER A 8 -57.83 2.93 2.21
N LEU A 9 -57.26 3.43 3.29
CA LEU A 9 -55.83 3.37 3.60
C LEU A 9 -55.53 2.06 4.34
N PHE A 10 -54.92 1.08 3.67
CA PHE A 10 -54.43 -0.15 4.33
C PHE A 10 -53.06 0.10 4.98
N LEU A 11 -53.04 0.14 6.32
CA LEU A 11 -51.82 0.19 7.12
C LEU A 11 -51.26 -1.23 7.25
N THR A 12 -50.16 -1.54 6.57
CA THR A 12 -49.45 -2.82 6.71
C THR A 12 -48.48 -2.74 7.89
N ALA A 13 -48.80 -3.45 8.98
CA ALA A 13 -47.88 -3.61 10.11
C ALA A 13 -46.78 -4.61 9.75
N VAL A 14 -45.55 -4.12 9.55
CA VAL A 14 -44.36 -4.97 9.38
C VAL A 14 -43.92 -5.45 10.77
N ALA A 15 -44.25 -6.69 11.12
CA ALA A 15 -43.72 -7.34 12.32
C ALA A 15 -42.23 -7.63 12.13
N THR A 16 -41.37 -6.89 12.85
CA THR A 16 -39.94 -7.15 12.89
C THR A 16 -39.70 -8.38 13.77
N VAL A 17 -39.31 -9.50 13.15
CA VAL A 17 -38.87 -10.70 13.87
C VAL A 17 -37.55 -10.36 14.57
N THR A 18 -37.61 -10.04 15.86
CA THR A 18 -36.41 -9.96 16.69
C THR A 18 -35.95 -11.39 16.97
N ALA A 19 -34.76 -11.76 16.48
CA ALA A 19 -34.18 -13.05 16.82
C ALA A 19 -34.09 -13.15 18.35
N ALA A 20 -34.74 -14.16 18.94
CA ALA A 20 -34.72 -14.36 20.37
C ALA A 20 -33.28 -14.57 20.86
N SER A 21 -32.88 -13.84 21.90
CA SER A 21 -31.59 -14.09 22.54
C SER A 21 -31.63 -15.42 23.27
N HIS A 22 -30.52 -16.15 23.24
CA HIS A 22 -30.36 -17.38 24.01
C HIS A 22 -29.00 -17.35 24.71
N LYS A 23 -28.87 -18.11 25.81
CA LYS A 23 -27.60 -18.27 26.51
C LYS A 23 -26.56 -18.85 25.55
N ASN A 24 -25.35 -18.30 25.58
CA ASN A 24 -24.25 -18.58 24.64
C ASN A 24 -24.49 -18.12 23.19
N GLY A 25 -25.59 -17.40 22.93
CA GLY A 25 -25.90 -16.80 21.64
C GLY A 25 -25.18 -15.48 21.39
N PRO A 26 -25.15 -15.00 20.13
CA PRO A 26 -24.53 -13.74 19.77
C PRO A 26 -25.32 -12.55 20.30
N CYS A 27 -24.60 -11.48 20.62
CA CYS A 27 -25.16 -10.18 20.95
C CYS A 27 -24.24 -9.06 20.45
N THR A 28 -24.74 -7.84 20.43
CA THR A 28 -24.00 -6.67 19.99
C THR A 28 -23.78 -5.74 21.17
N GLY A 29 -22.53 -5.49 21.52
CA GLY A 29 -22.16 -4.53 22.55
C GLY A 29 -22.06 -3.10 22.03
N LYS A 30 -21.47 -2.24 22.84
CA LYS A 30 -21.25 -0.82 22.52
C LYS A 30 -20.41 -0.70 21.24
N ASP A 31 -20.71 0.30 20.43
CA ASP A 31 -20.02 0.60 19.17
C ASP A 31 -19.99 -0.57 18.16
N GLY A 32 -20.95 -1.50 18.25
CA GLY A 32 -21.07 -2.64 17.34
C GLY A 32 -20.13 -3.81 17.64
N VAL A 33 -19.45 -3.80 18.79
CA VAL A 33 -18.53 -4.88 19.19
C VAL A 33 -19.30 -6.18 19.34
N GLN A 34 -18.83 -7.24 18.68
CA GLN A 34 -19.43 -8.56 18.77
C GLN A 34 -19.26 -9.15 20.16
N GLY A 35 -20.33 -9.71 20.72
CA GLY A 35 -20.35 -10.28 22.06
C GLY A 35 -21.12 -11.60 22.12
N VAL A 36 -21.17 -12.15 23.33
CA VAL A 36 -21.88 -13.39 23.64
C VAL A 36 -22.71 -13.25 24.91
N CYS A 37 -23.94 -13.77 24.91
CA CYS A 37 -24.85 -13.74 26.05
C CYS A 37 -24.45 -14.77 27.10
N ILE A 38 -23.80 -14.34 28.18
CA ILE A 38 -23.33 -15.23 29.27
C ILE A 38 -23.51 -14.55 30.63
N SER A 39 -23.26 -15.28 31.72
CA SER A 39 -23.34 -14.69 33.05
C SER A 39 -22.31 -13.57 33.24
N THR A 40 -22.68 -12.52 33.98
CA THR A 40 -21.79 -11.42 34.36
C THR A 40 -20.53 -11.94 35.03
N LYS A 41 -20.65 -12.96 35.88
CA LYS A 41 -19.51 -13.63 36.54
C LYS A 41 -18.57 -14.31 35.55
N SER A 42 -19.08 -15.06 34.58
CA SER A 42 -18.24 -15.69 33.54
C SER A 42 -17.57 -14.63 32.67
N CYS A 43 -18.25 -13.52 32.40
CA CYS A 43 -17.70 -12.40 31.65
C CYS A 43 -16.52 -11.74 32.37
N THR A 44 -16.70 -11.36 33.65
CA THR A 44 -15.67 -10.69 34.44
C THR A 44 -14.47 -11.60 34.72
N ASN A 45 -14.71 -12.88 35.04
CA ASN A 45 -13.63 -13.86 35.26
C ASN A 45 -12.74 -14.05 34.02
N ALA A 46 -13.31 -13.89 32.83
CA ALA A 46 -12.59 -13.96 31.57
C ALA A 46 -11.95 -12.61 31.15
N GLY A 47 -12.09 -11.56 31.96
CA GLY A 47 -11.60 -10.21 31.64
C GLY A 47 -12.39 -9.49 30.55
N GLY A 48 -13.67 -9.83 30.37
CA GLY A 48 -14.59 -9.13 29.48
C GLY A 48 -15.37 -8.02 30.21
N ALA A 49 -16.04 -7.18 29.44
CA ALA A 49 -17.01 -6.19 29.92
C ALA A 49 -18.41 -6.62 29.48
N TYR A 50 -19.44 -6.29 30.27
CA TYR A 50 -20.82 -6.63 29.90
C TYR A 50 -21.73 -5.41 29.81
N ILE A 51 -22.77 -5.53 28.98
CA ILE A 51 -23.77 -4.48 28.76
C ILE A 51 -25.18 -5.06 28.96
N ALA A 52 -26.01 -4.32 29.70
CA ALA A 52 -27.39 -4.68 29.96
C ALA A 52 -28.26 -4.58 28.70
N ASN A 53 -29.41 -5.27 28.71
CA ASN A 53 -30.47 -5.19 27.69
C ASN A 53 -30.07 -5.65 26.27
N GLN A 54 -28.86 -6.17 26.07
CA GLN A 54 -28.40 -6.73 24.79
C GLN A 54 -28.61 -8.25 24.67
N CYS A 55 -29.26 -8.85 25.67
CA CYS A 55 -29.67 -10.25 25.71
C CYS A 55 -31.13 -10.36 26.25
N PRO A 56 -32.12 -9.78 25.55
CA PRO A 56 -33.51 -9.74 26.02
C PRO A 56 -34.12 -11.13 26.24
N GLY A 57 -34.91 -11.27 27.30
CA GLY A 57 -35.60 -12.53 27.65
C GLY A 57 -34.74 -13.55 28.38
N LEU A 58 -33.49 -13.22 28.71
CA LEU A 58 -32.62 -14.06 29.54
C LEU A 58 -32.60 -13.57 31.00
N PRO A 59 -32.20 -14.44 31.95
CA PRO A 59 -32.07 -14.06 33.37
C PRO A 59 -31.23 -12.81 33.58
N ASP A 60 -31.47 -12.10 34.68
CA ASP A 60 -30.82 -10.81 34.95
C ASP A 60 -29.29 -10.88 35.02
N ASP A 61 -28.73 -12.01 35.41
CA ASP A 61 -27.28 -12.22 35.44
C ASP A 61 -26.70 -12.52 34.05
N ILE A 62 -27.51 -12.78 33.03
CA ILE A 62 -27.06 -13.02 31.65
C ILE A 62 -27.07 -11.71 30.87
N LYS A 63 -25.88 -11.16 30.62
CA LYS A 63 -25.69 -9.91 29.88
C LYS A 63 -24.83 -10.14 28.64
N CYS A 64 -24.80 -9.16 27.74
CA CYS A 64 -23.94 -9.26 26.56
C CYS A 64 -22.49 -9.02 26.95
N CYS A 65 -21.68 -10.06 26.94
CA CYS A 65 -20.25 -9.97 27.25
C CYS A 65 -19.46 -9.66 25.99
N THR A 66 -18.66 -8.59 26.02
CA THR A 66 -17.71 -8.24 24.97
C THR A 66 -16.29 -8.32 25.50
N LYS A 67 -15.38 -8.78 24.62
CA LYS A 67 -13.95 -8.78 24.88
C LYS A 67 -13.24 -8.44 23.55
N PRO A 68 -13.06 -7.15 23.25
CA PRO A 68 -12.60 -6.70 21.92
C PRO A 68 -11.16 -7.09 21.63
N SER A 69 -10.40 -7.52 22.63
CA SER A 69 -9.02 -7.95 22.48
C SER A 69 -8.75 -9.26 23.22
N CYS A 70 -8.02 -10.15 22.55
CA CYS A 70 -7.50 -11.38 23.10
C CYS A 70 -6.09 -11.60 22.58
N GLN A 71 -5.20 -12.14 23.41
CA GLN A 71 -3.80 -12.31 23.05
C GLN A 71 -3.21 -13.54 23.72
N LYS A 72 -2.36 -14.26 22.98
CA LYS A 72 -1.47 -15.29 23.51
C LYS A 72 -0.11 -15.13 22.84
N ALA A 73 0.94 -14.91 23.64
CA ALA A 73 2.27 -14.56 23.15
C ALA A 73 2.20 -13.39 22.14
N ALA A 74 2.74 -13.57 20.92
CA ALA A 74 2.75 -12.57 19.85
C ALA A 74 1.44 -12.50 19.03
N GLN A 75 0.50 -13.43 19.23
CA GLN A 75 -0.75 -13.47 18.47
C GLN A 75 -1.82 -12.62 19.13
N LYS A 76 -2.09 -11.45 18.55
CA LYS A 76 -3.17 -10.53 18.96
C LYS A 76 -4.38 -10.70 18.05
N GLY A 77 -5.57 -10.75 18.63
CA GLY A 77 -6.83 -10.87 17.92
C GLY A 77 -7.99 -10.28 18.70
N ASP A 78 -9.19 -10.65 18.29
CA ASP A 78 -10.45 -10.23 18.90
C ASP A 78 -11.41 -11.41 19.06
N CYS A 79 -12.26 -11.36 20.09
CA CYS A 79 -13.21 -12.42 20.40
C CYS A 79 -14.45 -12.32 19.53
N ARG A 80 -14.80 -13.42 18.86
CA ARG A 80 -16.00 -13.52 18.03
C ARG A 80 -16.38 -14.98 17.81
N PHE A 81 -17.55 -15.21 17.23
CA PHE A 81 -17.94 -16.56 16.84
C PHE A 81 -17.03 -17.11 15.72
N VAL A 82 -16.72 -18.40 15.77
CA VAL A 82 -15.78 -19.06 14.85
C VAL A 82 -16.16 -18.91 13.39
N ASP A 83 -17.46 -18.90 13.09
CA ASP A 83 -18.01 -18.66 11.74
C ASP A 83 -17.82 -17.21 11.26
N LYS A 84 -17.52 -16.27 12.17
CA LYS A 84 -17.24 -14.85 11.90
C LYS A 84 -15.74 -14.50 11.91
N CYS A 85 -14.83 -15.47 12.07
CA CYS A 85 -13.38 -15.21 11.98
C CYS A 85 -12.96 -14.65 10.61
N GLY A 86 -13.63 -15.06 9.54
CA GLY A 86 -13.25 -14.69 8.17
C GLY A 86 -12.00 -15.43 7.67
N SER A 87 -11.71 -15.29 6.37
CA SER A 87 -10.54 -15.89 5.74
C SER A 87 -9.23 -15.25 6.21
N GLY A 88 -8.13 -16.02 6.24
CA GLY A 88 -6.82 -15.53 6.68
C GLY A 88 -6.61 -15.47 8.20
N LYS A 89 -7.59 -15.87 9.00
CA LYS A 89 -7.47 -15.99 10.46
C LYS A 89 -7.52 -17.44 10.92
N THR A 90 -7.03 -17.70 12.12
CA THR A 90 -7.17 -18.94 12.88
C THR A 90 -7.77 -18.65 14.25
N THR A 91 -8.26 -19.67 14.94
CA THR A 91 -8.85 -19.53 16.27
C THR A 91 -7.89 -20.01 17.36
N LEU A 92 -7.89 -19.31 18.49
CA LEU A 92 -7.25 -19.75 19.73
C LEU A 92 -8.33 -19.95 20.80
N ALA A 93 -8.31 -21.13 21.44
CA ALA A 93 -9.24 -21.48 22.52
C ALA A 93 -8.79 -20.87 23.88
N GLY A 94 -9.74 -20.71 24.80
CA GLY A 94 -9.47 -20.31 26.19
C GLY A 94 -9.11 -18.84 26.43
N LEU A 95 -9.15 -18.00 25.39
CA LEU A 95 -8.84 -16.57 25.51
C LEU A 95 -10.08 -15.67 25.52
N CYS A 96 -11.24 -16.22 25.17
CA CYS A 96 -12.51 -15.53 25.04
C CYS A 96 -13.57 -16.15 25.96
N PRO A 97 -14.51 -15.33 26.46
CA PRO A 97 -15.55 -15.79 27.37
C PRO A 97 -16.61 -16.64 26.65
N GLY A 98 -17.29 -17.52 27.39
CA GLY A 98 -18.45 -18.25 26.88
C GLY A 98 -18.12 -19.56 26.17
N PRO A 99 -18.91 -19.96 25.16
CA PRO A 99 -18.84 -21.29 24.56
C PRO A 99 -17.60 -21.47 23.68
N ASP A 100 -17.28 -22.73 23.34
CA ASP A 100 -16.23 -23.06 22.37
C ASP A 100 -16.49 -22.50 20.97
N SER A 101 -17.71 -22.07 20.65
CA SER A 101 -18.00 -21.38 19.40
C SER A 101 -17.58 -19.91 19.41
N PHE A 102 -17.22 -19.32 20.57
CA PHE A 102 -16.76 -17.94 20.72
C PHE A 102 -15.26 -17.91 21.08
N LYS A 103 -14.41 -17.82 20.05
CA LYS A 103 -12.95 -17.96 20.20
C LYS A 103 -12.22 -16.67 19.83
N CYS A 104 -10.93 -16.64 20.14
CA CYS A 104 -10.04 -15.55 19.75
C CYS A 104 -9.63 -15.74 18.29
N CYS A 105 -10.09 -14.86 17.39
CA CYS A 105 -9.66 -14.90 16.00
C CYS A 105 -8.38 -14.08 15.83
N VAL A 106 -7.28 -14.78 15.54
CA VAL A 106 -5.96 -14.19 15.30
C VAL A 106 -5.56 -14.40 13.84
N PRO A 107 -4.67 -13.57 13.26
CA PRO A 107 -4.08 -13.87 11.95
C PRO A 107 -3.40 -15.25 11.96
N LYS A 108 -3.51 -16.03 10.87
CA LYS A 108 -2.72 -17.27 10.74
C LYS A 108 -1.23 -16.90 10.83
N THR A 109 -0.45 -17.66 11.60
CA THR A 109 1.02 -17.52 11.59
C THR A 109 1.50 -17.81 10.16
N GLY A 110 2.00 -16.77 9.47
CA GLY A 110 2.33 -16.81 8.04
C GLY A 110 1.45 -15.92 7.15
N SER A 111 0.33 -15.41 7.65
CA SER A 111 -0.41 -14.30 7.04
C SER A 111 -0.09 -13.01 7.78
N THR A 112 1.09 -12.46 7.51
CA THR A 112 1.34 -11.03 7.75
C THR A 112 0.20 -10.28 7.07
N PRO A 113 -0.53 -9.36 7.76
CA PRO A 113 -1.45 -8.47 7.07
C PRO A 113 -0.71 -7.85 5.88
N PRO A 114 -1.30 -7.75 4.68
CA PRO A 114 -0.67 -6.93 3.66
C PRO A 114 -0.55 -5.55 4.29
N LYS A 115 0.69 -5.14 4.58
CA LYS A 115 1.00 -3.75 4.91
C LYS A 115 0.20 -2.92 3.90
N PRO A 116 -0.63 -1.95 4.33
CA PRO A 116 -1.35 -1.09 3.39
C PRO A 116 -0.34 -0.68 2.33
N LYS A 117 -0.60 -1.08 1.08
CA LYS A 117 0.33 -0.95 -0.04
C LYS A 117 0.83 0.50 0.03
N PRO A 118 2.14 0.75 0.28
CA PRO A 118 2.59 2.12 0.46
C PRO A 118 2.10 2.91 -0.74
N THR A 119 1.37 4.00 -0.49
CA THR A 119 1.02 4.94 -1.55
C THR A 119 2.35 5.36 -2.17
N LEU A 120 2.62 4.85 -3.37
CA LEU A 120 3.92 5.04 -4.00
C LEU A 120 4.17 6.53 -4.14
N ASN A 121 5.33 7.00 -3.68
CA ASN A 121 5.74 8.37 -3.95
C ASN A 121 5.96 8.57 -5.45
N LEU A 122 6.08 9.83 -5.89
CA LEU A 122 6.20 10.14 -7.32
C LEU A 122 7.36 9.40 -8.00
N GLY A 123 8.55 9.41 -7.40
CA GLY A 123 9.70 8.65 -7.89
C GLY A 123 9.44 7.15 -8.00
N GLN A 124 8.76 6.55 -7.02
CA GLN A 124 8.39 5.13 -7.06
C GLN A 124 7.36 4.83 -8.16
N LYS A 125 6.44 5.75 -8.46
CA LYS A 125 5.53 5.62 -9.62
C LYS A 125 6.32 5.66 -10.93
N ILE A 126 7.28 6.59 -11.06
CA ILE A 126 8.17 6.71 -12.23
C ILE A 126 9.01 5.44 -12.40
N LEU A 127 9.63 4.94 -11.33
CA LEU A 127 10.37 3.67 -11.34
C LEU A 127 9.49 2.51 -11.78
N LYS A 128 8.29 2.36 -11.20
CA LYS A 128 7.37 1.30 -11.57
C LYS A 128 7.00 1.38 -13.05
N LYS A 129 6.78 2.59 -13.58
CA LYS A 129 6.48 2.80 -14.99
C LYS A 129 7.66 2.41 -15.89
N ALA A 130 8.88 2.79 -15.51
CA ALA A 130 10.10 2.36 -16.21
C ALA A 130 10.25 0.83 -16.23
N GLN A 131 9.92 0.15 -15.13
CA GLN A 131 10.01 -1.31 -15.01
C GLN A 131 9.13 -2.09 -15.99
N GLU A 132 8.05 -1.50 -16.50
CA GLU A 132 7.23 -2.09 -17.58
C GLU A 132 8.02 -2.29 -18.88
N GLN A 133 9.16 -1.61 -19.04
CA GLN A 133 10.03 -1.70 -20.22
C GLN A 133 11.19 -2.69 -20.02
N LYS A 134 11.17 -3.52 -18.97
CA LYS A 134 12.18 -4.56 -18.76
C LYS A 134 12.29 -5.45 -20.01
N GLY A 135 13.51 -5.73 -20.43
CA GLY A 135 13.78 -6.59 -21.60
C GLY A 135 13.74 -5.87 -22.95
N VAL A 136 13.29 -4.61 -23.01
CA VAL A 136 13.35 -3.80 -24.24
C VAL A 136 14.81 -3.53 -24.60
N PRO A 137 15.21 -3.55 -25.88
CA PRO A 137 16.58 -3.24 -26.28
C PRO A 137 16.99 -1.80 -25.92
N TYR A 138 18.27 -1.63 -25.60
CA TYR A 138 18.88 -0.31 -25.61
C TYR A 138 18.91 0.21 -27.05
N HIS A 139 18.53 1.47 -27.25
CA HIS A 139 18.70 2.16 -28.51
C HIS A 139 19.26 3.56 -28.24
N TRP A 140 20.41 3.89 -28.84
CA TRP A 140 21.02 5.21 -28.68
C TRP A 140 20.05 6.31 -29.12
N ALA A 141 19.92 7.38 -28.33
CA ALA A 141 18.91 8.42 -28.53
C ALA A 141 17.45 7.93 -28.51
N GLY A 142 17.20 6.67 -28.13
CA GLY A 142 15.89 6.06 -28.11
C GLY A 142 14.99 6.62 -27.01
N GLY A 143 13.73 6.83 -27.33
CA GLY A 143 12.69 7.30 -26.42
C GLY A 143 12.11 8.66 -26.81
N SER A 144 10.81 8.80 -26.57
CA SER A 144 10.03 10.04 -26.61
C SER A 144 8.91 9.94 -25.57
N CYS A 145 8.15 11.01 -25.33
CA CYS A 145 6.96 10.91 -24.49
C CYS A 145 5.93 9.89 -25.03
N LYS A 146 5.90 9.61 -26.34
CA LYS A 146 5.00 8.63 -26.95
C LYS A 146 5.46 7.17 -26.78
N GLY A 147 6.69 6.94 -26.33
CA GLY A 147 7.25 5.60 -26.18
C GLY A 147 8.63 5.44 -26.82
N LYS A 148 8.95 4.19 -27.14
CA LYS A 148 10.21 3.77 -27.77
C LYS A 148 10.39 4.47 -29.12
N THR A 149 11.62 4.80 -29.47
CA THR A 149 12.00 5.22 -30.83
C THR A 149 13.19 4.38 -31.28
N GLY A 150 13.26 4.05 -32.58
CA GLY A 150 14.26 3.09 -33.08
C GLY A 150 14.16 1.70 -32.44
N GLY A 151 13.00 1.34 -31.88
CA GLY A 151 12.78 0.06 -31.22
C GLY A 151 13.22 -0.04 -29.75
N GLY A 152 13.78 1.03 -29.16
CA GLY A 152 14.28 0.99 -27.78
C GLY A 152 14.30 2.32 -27.03
N PHE A 153 15.03 2.31 -25.93
CA PHE A 153 15.33 3.49 -25.11
C PHE A 153 16.83 3.58 -24.84
N ASP A 154 17.37 4.80 -24.71
CA ASP A 154 18.63 5.01 -24.00
C ASP A 154 18.37 5.30 -22.51
N CYS A 155 19.46 5.51 -21.75
CA CYS A 155 19.41 5.76 -20.31
C CYS A 155 18.45 6.89 -19.93
N SER A 156 18.67 8.07 -20.48
CA SER A 156 17.87 9.27 -20.21
C SER A 156 16.50 9.24 -20.89
N GLY A 157 16.36 8.60 -22.05
CA GLY A 157 15.11 8.41 -22.75
C GLY A 157 14.13 7.54 -21.98
N LEU A 158 14.61 6.48 -21.32
CA LEU A 158 13.78 5.65 -20.42
C LEU A 158 13.26 6.48 -19.23
N VAL A 159 14.13 7.25 -18.59
CA VAL A 159 13.77 8.10 -17.44
C VAL A 159 12.78 9.19 -17.87
N SER A 160 13.08 9.92 -18.95
CA SER A 160 12.21 10.99 -19.47
C SER A 160 10.86 10.47 -19.95
N TRP A 161 10.81 9.29 -20.58
CA TRP A 161 9.53 8.65 -20.93
C TRP A 161 8.73 8.31 -19.68
N ALA A 162 9.34 7.67 -18.68
CA ALA A 162 8.63 7.31 -17.45
C ALA A 162 8.10 8.54 -16.69
N VAL A 163 8.88 9.63 -16.63
CA VAL A 163 8.41 10.93 -16.10
C VAL A 163 7.20 11.43 -16.88
N CYS A 164 7.26 11.43 -18.22
CA CYS A 164 6.16 11.91 -19.04
C CYS A 164 4.89 11.08 -18.85
N GLN A 165 5.01 9.76 -18.79
CA GLN A 165 3.87 8.86 -18.60
C GLN A 165 3.19 9.01 -17.24
N VAL A 166 3.95 9.36 -16.19
CA VAL A 166 3.41 9.49 -14.83
C VAL A 166 2.91 10.90 -14.54
N THR A 167 3.51 11.93 -15.14
CA THR A 167 3.26 13.34 -14.77
C THR A 167 2.67 14.18 -15.90
N GLY A 168 2.68 13.70 -17.14
CA GLY A 168 2.39 14.49 -18.34
C GLY A 168 3.52 15.45 -18.74
N ARG A 169 4.60 15.55 -17.96
CA ARG A 169 5.69 16.48 -18.20
C ARG A 169 6.69 15.96 -19.23
N ASP A 170 6.89 16.72 -20.30
CA ASP A 170 7.72 16.34 -21.43
C ASP A 170 9.15 16.88 -21.29
N LEU A 171 10.01 16.12 -20.61
CA LEU A 171 11.44 16.46 -20.48
C LEU A 171 12.19 16.54 -21.82
N PHE A 172 11.65 15.92 -22.88
CA PHE A 172 12.24 15.98 -24.21
C PHE A 172 12.14 17.41 -24.78
N LYS A 173 10.97 18.02 -24.63
CA LYS A 173 10.70 19.40 -25.08
C LYS A 173 11.30 20.46 -24.16
N GLU A 174 11.52 20.15 -22.89
CA GLU A 174 12.06 21.11 -21.91
C GLU A 174 13.60 21.22 -21.94
N GLY A 175 14.26 20.57 -22.91
CA GLY A 175 15.73 20.57 -23.00
C GLY A 175 16.39 19.86 -21.81
N LEU A 176 15.73 18.84 -21.27
CA LEU A 176 16.19 17.98 -20.17
C LEU A 176 16.38 16.52 -20.60
N ARG A 177 16.30 16.25 -21.92
CA ARG A 177 16.45 14.92 -22.52
C ARG A 177 17.82 14.29 -22.27
N VAL A 178 18.88 15.08 -22.32
CA VAL A 178 20.25 14.56 -22.26
C VAL A 178 20.66 14.44 -20.80
N THR A 179 21.30 13.32 -20.42
CA THR A 179 21.78 13.04 -19.06
C THR A 179 22.42 14.26 -18.36
N ARG A 180 23.42 14.90 -18.99
CA ARG A 180 24.07 16.10 -18.46
C ARG A 180 23.12 17.28 -18.27
N SER A 181 22.21 17.51 -19.21
CA SER A 181 21.24 18.61 -19.12
C SER A 181 20.27 18.39 -17.96
N MET A 182 19.90 17.14 -17.70
CA MET A 182 19.07 16.75 -16.56
C MET A 182 19.83 16.93 -15.25
N TYR A 183 21.04 16.38 -15.12
CA TYR A 183 21.81 16.46 -13.88
C TYR A 183 22.24 17.89 -13.54
N CYS A 184 22.66 18.68 -14.54
CA CYS A 184 23.21 20.01 -14.31
C CYS A 184 22.18 21.13 -14.23
N ALA A 185 20.93 20.88 -14.62
CA ALA A 185 19.86 21.86 -14.48
C ALA A 185 19.68 22.29 -13.01
N SER A 186 19.29 23.55 -12.81
CA SER A 186 18.91 24.06 -11.49
C SER A 186 17.62 23.39 -11.01
N GLU A 187 17.41 23.31 -9.69
CA GLU A 187 16.14 22.79 -9.14
C GLU A 187 14.92 23.55 -9.66
N LYS A 188 15.06 24.87 -9.90
CA LYS A 188 14.01 25.70 -10.50
C LYS A 188 13.62 25.20 -11.89
N LYS A 189 14.59 24.89 -12.76
CA LYS A 189 14.33 24.32 -14.09
C LYS A 189 13.83 22.87 -13.99
N LEU A 190 14.40 22.09 -13.08
CA LEU A 190 14.02 20.70 -12.89
C LEU A 190 12.65 20.52 -12.26
N LYS A 191 12.15 21.48 -11.48
CA LYS A 191 10.96 21.33 -10.63
C LYS A 191 11.06 20.12 -9.67
N TYR A 192 12.28 19.64 -9.43
CA TYR A 192 12.62 18.47 -8.64
C TYR A 192 13.86 18.79 -7.79
N LYS A 193 14.07 18.00 -6.73
CA LYS A 193 15.13 18.26 -5.75
C LYS A 193 16.41 17.50 -6.06
N LYS A 194 17.55 18.15 -5.89
CA LYS A 194 18.85 17.49 -5.82
C LYS A 194 19.07 17.06 -4.38
N VAL A 195 19.25 15.76 -4.19
CA VAL A 195 19.39 15.14 -2.87
C VAL A 195 20.75 14.48 -2.80
N PRO A 196 21.53 14.63 -1.71
CA PRO A 196 22.79 13.90 -1.56
C PRO A 196 22.60 12.40 -1.78
N PHE A 197 23.53 11.76 -2.49
CA PHE A 197 23.47 10.32 -2.77
C PHE A 197 23.36 9.46 -1.50
N SER A 198 23.91 9.92 -0.37
CA SER A 198 23.76 9.26 0.93
C SER A 198 22.30 9.17 1.43
N LYS A 199 21.41 10.03 0.93
CA LYS A 199 19.98 10.07 1.26
C LYS A 199 19.10 9.48 0.15
N ARG A 200 19.69 8.79 -0.83
CA ARG A 200 18.97 8.18 -1.95
C ARG A 200 17.93 7.17 -1.47
N ARG A 201 16.88 7.01 -2.25
CA ARG A 201 15.83 6.00 -2.03
C ARG A 201 15.27 5.50 -3.35
N ALA A 202 14.47 4.45 -3.29
CA ALA A 202 13.74 3.93 -4.42
C ALA A 202 12.98 5.04 -5.18
N GLY A 203 13.23 5.15 -6.48
CA GLY A 203 12.61 6.13 -7.37
C GLY A 203 13.45 7.38 -7.65
N ASP A 204 14.52 7.65 -6.90
CA ASP A 204 15.43 8.76 -7.23
C ASP A 204 16.24 8.43 -8.51
N ALA A 205 16.50 9.43 -9.35
CA ALA A 205 17.39 9.27 -10.50
C ALA A 205 18.86 9.40 -10.09
N VAL A 206 19.66 8.37 -10.36
CA VAL A 206 21.10 8.29 -10.09
C VAL A 206 21.89 8.50 -11.38
N PHE A 207 23.00 9.24 -11.30
CA PHE A 207 23.78 9.67 -12.46
C PHE A 207 25.23 9.21 -12.34
N PHE A 208 25.93 9.10 -13.47
CA PHE A 208 27.33 8.72 -13.57
C PHE A 208 28.06 9.65 -14.55
N GLY A 209 29.30 10.01 -14.20
CA GLY A 209 30.10 10.93 -15.00
C GLY A 209 31.42 11.39 -14.39
N GLY A 210 32.18 10.46 -13.79
CA GLY A 210 33.43 10.76 -13.09
C GLY A 210 33.23 11.74 -11.93
N LYS A 211 33.75 12.97 -12.05
CA LYS A 211 33.59 14.03 -11.02
C LYS A 211 32.20 14.69 -11.04
N CYS A 212 31.39 14.41 -12.07
CA CYS A 212 30.08 15.04 -12.28
C CYS A 212 30.14 16.58 -12.24
N ASP A 213 31.15 17.12 -12.90
CA ASP A 213 31.47 18.55 -12.93
C ASP A 213 30.62 19.26 -14.01
N CYS A 214 29.56 19.93 -13.57
CA CYS A 214 28.68 20.67 -14.46
C CYS A 214 29.31 21.93 -15.09
N LYS A 215 30.40 22.46 -14.51
CA LYS A 215 31.02 23.71 -14.95
C LYS A 215 32.10 23.45 -15.99
N ASN A 216 33.01 22.51 -15.70
CA ASN A 216 34.21 22.32 -16.52
C ASN A 216 34.16 21.06 -17.39
N ASN A 217 33.37 20.04 -17.01
CA ASN A 217 33.24 18.82 -17.81
C ASN A 217 31.81 18.26 -17.78
N PRO A 218 30.80 19.03 -18.24
CA PRO A 218 29.43 18.55 -18.27
C PRO A 218 29.26 17.36 -19.21
N GLY A 219 30.10 17.24 -20.24
CA GLY A 219 30.11 16.11 -21.19
C GLY A 219 30.47 14.77 -20.54
N GLY A 220 31.21 14.79 -19.42
CA GLY A 220 31.54 13.59 -18.67
C GLY A 220 30.32 12.88 -18.08
N ILE A 221 29.21 13.58 -17.85
CA ILE A 221 27.97 13.02 -17.28
C ILE A 221 27.17 12.31 -18.37
N HIS A 222 27.28 10.99 -18.40
CA HIS A 222 26.91 10.18 -19.56
C HIS A 222 25.82 9.15 -19.28
N HIS A 223 25.61 8.73 -18.02
CA HIS A 223 24.60 7.72 -17.70
C HIS A 223 23.63 8.13 -16.59
N VAL A 224 22.39 7.66 -16.68
CA VAL A 224 21.34 7.81 -15.65
C VAL A 224 20.54 6.52 -15.50
N GLY A 225 20.13 6.23 -14.27
CA GLY A 225 19.20 5.15 -13.93
C GLY A 225 18.25 5.57 -12.81
N LEU A 226 17.30 4.70 -12.45
CA LEU A 226 16.39 4.91 -11.33
C LEU A 226 16.75 3.97 -10.19
N MET A 227 16.99 4.50 -9.00
CA MET A 227 17.27 3.71 -7.80
C MET A 227 16.13 2.73 -7.51
N LEU A 228 16.46 1.46 -7.30
CA LEU A 228 15.50 0.43 -6.89
C LEU A 228 15.29 0.41 -5.37
N ASP A 229 16.29 0.86 -4.63
CA ASP A 229 16.37 0.87 -3.17
C ASP A 229 17.28 2.02 -2.70
N ASP A 230 17.58 2.07 -1.40
CA ASP A 230 18.59 2.94 -0.79
C ASP A 230 20.01 2.35 -0.86
N GLY A 231 20.18 1.19 -1.49
CA GLY A 231 21.43 0.47 -1.67
C GLY A 231 22.15 0.87 -2.97
N TYR A 232 22.55 -0.12 -3.76
CA TYR A 232 23.31 0.09 -5.01
C TYR A 232 22.62 -0.57 -6.21
N ASN A 233 21.31 -0.79 -6.11
CA ASN A 233 20.54 -1.35 -7.20
C ASN A 233 19.85 -0.23 -7.97
N MET A 234 19.93 -0.28 -9.30
CA MET A 234 19.18 0.61 -10.16
C MET A 234 18.49 -0.14 -11.30
N PHE A 235 17.49 0.50 -11.88
CA PHE A 235 16.83 0.09 -13.11
C PHE A 235 17.16 1.08 -14.23
N ASN A 236 17.65 0.59 -15.36
CA ASN A 236 18.24 1.43 -16.40
C ASN A 236 18.28 0.76 -17.78
N ALA A 237 18.50 1.59 -18.79
CA ALA A 237 19.00 1.18 -20.10
C ALA A 237 20.51 1.46 -20.14
N LEU A 238 21.36 0.44 -19.92
CA LEU A 238 22.78 0.68 -19.65
C LEU A 238 23.58 1.15 -20.87
N LYS A 239 23.63 0.32 -21.92
CA LYS A 239 24.48 0.55 -23.09
C LYS A 239 24.02 -0.28 -24.29
N THR A 240 24.52 0.09 -25.47
CA THR A 240 24.33 -0.63 -26.73
C THR A 240 24.62 -2.13 -26.58
N GLY A 241 23.82 -2.96 -27.24
CA GLY A 241 23.91 -4.42 -27.17
C GLY A 241 23.29 -5.03 -25.92
N THR A 242 22.70 -4.23 -25.03
CA THR A 242 22.03 -4.74 -23.82
C THR A 242 20.54 -4.42 -23.81
N LYS A 243 19.80 -5.11 -22.94
CA LYS A 243 18.38 -4.85 -22.67
C LYS A 243 18.22 -4.07 -21.36
N ILE A 244 17.11 -3.33 -21.26
CA ILE A 244 16.69 -2.62 -20.06
C ILE A 244 16.50 -3.62 -18.92
N ARG A 245 17.15 -3.37 -17.79
CA ARG A 245 17.25 -4.33 -16.69
C ARG A 245 17.55 -3.66 -15.36
N LYS A 246 17.68 -4.51 -14.34
CA LYS A 246 18.29 -4.18 -13.05
C LYS A 246 19.79 -4.40 -13.15
N ASP A 247 20.57 -3.44 -12.65
CA ASP A 247 22.01 -3.59 -12.42
C ASP A 247 22.32 -3.26 -10.96
N ASN A 248 23.38 -3.87 -10.41
CA ASN A 248 23.97 -3.49 -9.13
C ASN A 248 25.32 -2.81 -9.39
N PHE A 249 25.48 -1.58 -8.91
CA PHE A 249 26.64 -0.74 -9.18
C PHE A 249 27.58 -0.58 -7.98
N LYS A 250 27.46 -1.44 -6.95
CA LYS A 250 28.28 -1.35 -5.73
C LYS A 250 29.79 -1.46 -6.03
N ASN A 251 30.13 -2.33 -6.97
CA ASN A 251 31.50 -2.67 -7.33
C ASN A 251 31.89 -2.14 -8.72
N TRP A 252 31.17 -1.15 -9.25
CA TRP A 252 31.59 -0.52 -10.50
C TRP A 252 32.87 0.30 -10.28
N SER A 253 33.73 0.34 -11.31
CA SER A 253 34.93 1.18 -11.29
C SER A 253 34.58 2.67 -11.23
N GLU A 254 33.43 3.05 -11.80
CA GLU A 254 32.89 4.39 -11.72
C GLU A 254 31.93 4.55 -10.54
N LYS A 255 32.06 5.68 -9.84
CA LYS A 255 31.17 6.07 -8.74
C LYS A 255 29.97 6.86 -9.27
N ALA A 256 28.83 6.69 -8.62
CA ALA A 256 27.68 7.56 -8.84
C ALA A 256 28.01 9.02 -8.48
N CYS A 257 27.35 9.95 -9.16
CA CYS A 257 27.43 11.37 -8.86
C CYS A 257 27.01 11.68 -7.41
N PRO A 258 27.52 12.78 -6.81
CA PRO A 258 27.26 13.11 -5.41
C PRO A 258 25.79 13.41 -5.09
N TYR A 259 24.98 13.72 -6.11
CA TYR A 259 23.55 13.98 -5.97
C TYR A 259 22.72 13.03 -6.83
N VAL A 260 21.56 12.66 -6.31
CA VAL A 260 20.45 12.09 -7.07
C VAL A 260 19.39 13.15 -7.32
N ILE A 261 18.54 12.96 -8.32
CA ILE A 261 17.34 13.79 -8.52
C ILE A 261 16.14 13.07 -7.93
N ARG A 262 15.47 13.74 -6.98
CA ARG A 262 14.24 13.27 -6.35
C ARG A 262 13.04 13.95 -6.99
N PHE A 263 12.21 13.14 -7.66
CA PHE A 263 10.95 13.54 -8.27
C PHE A 263 9.90 13.89 -7.21
#